data_AF-A0A1Z4BSJ3-F1
#
_entry.id   AF-A0A1Z4BSJ3-F1
#
_cell.length_a   1.000
_cell.length_b   1.000
_cell.length_c   1.000
_cell.angle_alpha   90.00
_cell.angle_beta   90.00
_cell.angle_gamma   90.00
#
_symmetry.space_group_name_H-M   'P 1'
#
loop_
_entity.id
_entity.type
_entity.pdbx_description
1 polymer ?
#
loop_
_entity_poly.entity_id
_entity_poly.type
_entity_poly.pdbx_seq_one_letter_code
_entity_poly.pdbx_strand_id
1 'polypeptide(L)'
;MEAQYTLPSSQIDVIAYDSKGYFYFYQQKEEDMLLRMQLNEDREKIQEESWLSKLSWHSTDNPILFDELQKKGLKLIYIKDIRPTQFKDFIKKDFTFFGQLREYTTTPKVKFFSENLGAIQLFSRKTIEGKEYFFPDRHYFSIPLVLNFSDEKKAYMLYNHAIIIPLKDENRFITDWFKGANVPLEPTSPIKVSYYANFNNFHSKGMFISYKRNNGYELINKLGTKLLSQTYDTLYFNDYAIVGKKANEFSVYNLLLEKQPIKGIKALYLYNSYDYVEILTSKGAYYYSLSEKKPLRRVDMKLGNWCPVGKHDVSVSIEKDTTAPHPYTLLLAYHIEGFQDKKFPLIDRTADEELSLLNLGAELPFIRKVKTPSGYCVVVKKNGKYGLMNYPYHEDSQPLEANVLLPITFDKIEKREDQLVYIYKNGKVGIYPEQEKPLYDTIQPLTNSFYRITKNGKQGYLDIRTFKEYFFNYKK
;
A
#
# COMPACT_ATOMS: atom_id res chain seq x y z
N MET A 1 -17.11 2.20 20.36
CA MET A 1 -16.81 3.35 19.49
C MET A 1 -17.69 3.15 18.29
N GLU A 2 -18.84 3.80 18.36
CA GLU A 2 -19.95 3.64 17.45
C GLU A 2 -20.23 5.03 16.95
N ALA A 3 -20.00 5.27 15.67
CA ALA A 3 -20.55 6.44 15.01
C ALA A 3 -20.51 6.17 13.51
N GLN A 4 -21.25 5.16 13.06
CA GLN A 4 -21.63 5.11 11.66
C GLN A 4 -22.18 6.48 11.23
N TYR A 5 -21.70 7.02 10.12
CA TYR A 5 -22.21 8.30 9.64
C TYR A 5 -23.70 8.19 9.31
N THR A 6 -24.49 9.03 9.96
CA THR A 6 -25.95 9.08 9.78
C THR A 6 -26.32 10.45 9.24
N LEU A 7 -26.91 10.47 8.06
CA LEU A 7 -27.44 11.68 7.43
C LEU A 7 -28.92 11.84 7.83
N PRO A 8 -29.31 12.93 8.50
CA PRO A 8 -30.71 13.27 8.71
C PRO A 8 -31.41 13.46 7.36
N SER A 9 -32.48 12.69 7.14
CA SER A 9 -33.20 12.64 5.86
C SER A 9 -34.72 12.67 6.06
N SER A 10 -35.21 13.20 7.17
CA SER A 10 -36.65 13.23 7.51
C SER A 10 -37.52 14.04 6.54
N GLN A 11 -36.90 14.87 5.71
CA GLN A 11 -37.56 15.63 4.65
C GLN A 11 -37.73 14.84 3.34
N ILE A 12 -37.25 13.59 3.27
CA ILE A 12 -37.44 12.74 2.10
C ILE A 12 -38.66 11.85 2.33
N ASP A 13 -39.59 11.86 1.39
CA ASP A 13 -40.84 11.10 1.44
C ASP A 13 -40.89 9.98 0.40
N VAL A 14 -40.17 10.15 -0.72
CA VAL A 14 -40.15 9.21 -1.85
C VAL A 14 -38.74 9.03 -2.40
N ILE A 15 -38.38 7.78 -2.68
CA ILE A 15 -37.21 7.42 -3.48
C ILE A 15 -37.71 6.96 -4.84
N ALA A 16 -37.26 7.61 -5.91
CA ALA A 16 -37.54 7.18 -7.28
C ALA A 16 -36.31 6.53 -7.89
N TYR A 17 -36.49 5.60 -8.83
CA TYR A 17 -35.39 5.04 -9.59
C TYR A 17 -35.82 4.62 -11.00
N ASP A 18 -34.86 4.54 -11.91
CA ASP A 18 -35.09 4.12 -13.30
C ASP A 18 -34.62 2.69 -13.58
N SER A 19 -34.91 2.20 -14.79
CA SER A 19 -34.48 0.86 -15.25
C SER A 19 -32.97 0.71 -15.43
N LYS A 20 -32.21 1.82 -15.43
CA LYS A 20 -30.75 1.82 -15.55
C LYS A 20 -30.06 1.77 -14.19
N GLY A 21 -30.79 2.01 -13.10
CA GLY A 21 -30.27 1.98 -11.72
C GLY A 21 -29.93 3.37 -11.16
N TYR A 22 -30.29 4.46 -11.85
CA TYR A 22 -30.22 5.79 -11.26
C TYR A 22 -31.36 5.96 -10.26
N PHE A 23 -31.04 6.54 -9.10
CA PHE A 23 -32.02 6.82 -8.05
C PHE A 23 -32.02 8.30 -7.68
N TYR A 24 -33.17 8.76 -7.17
CA TYR A 24 -33.48 10.15 -6.90
C TYR A 24 -34.31 10.23 -5.62
N PHE A 25 -34.17 11.32 -4.88
CA PHE A 25 -34.90 11.56 -3.64
C PHE A 25 -35.88 12.71 -3.83
N TYR A 26 -37.04 12.62 -3.21
CA TYR A 26 -38.09 13.63 -3.30
C TYR A 26 -38.73 13.89 -1.94
N GLN A 27 -39.08 15.15 -1.73
CA GLN A 27 -39.96 15.61 -0.67
C GLN A 27 -41.37 15.80 -1.25
N GLN A 28 -42.40 15.31 -0.58
CA GLN A 28 -43.79 15.54 -0.94
C GLN A 28 -44.24 16.90 -0.39
N LYS A 29 -44.74 17.76 -1.28
CA LYS A 29 -45.26 19.10 -0.90
C LYS A 29 -46.77 19.11 -0.84
N GLU A 30 -47.41 18.48 -1.82
CA GLU A 30 -48.86 18.28 -1.91
C GLU A 30 -49.14 16.87 -2.45
N GLU A 31 -50.41 16.50 -2.60
CA GLU A 31 -50.83 15.14 -2.99
C GLU A 31 -50.09 14.64 -4.24
N ASP A 32 -50.00 15.47 -5.28
CA ASP A 32 -49.40 15.10 -6.58
C ASP A 32 -48.09 15.84 -6.91
N MET A 33 -47.54 16.63 -5.98
CA MET A 33 -46.33 17.44 -6.23
C MET A 33 -45.13 16.99 -5.40
N LEU A 34 -44.04 16.68 -6.10
CA LEU A 34 -42.79 16.20 -5.55
C LEU A 34 -41.66 17.19 -5.83
N LEU A 35 -40.97 17.64 -4.78
CA LEU A 35 -39.79 18.47 -4.90
C LEU A 35 -38.53 17.60 -4.87
N ARG A 36 -37.68 17.70 -5.89
CA ARG A 36 -36.45 16.90 -5.96
C ARG A 36 -35.47 17.37 -4.90
N MET A 37 -34.97 16.39 -4.13
CA MET A 37 -33.94 16.58 -3.13
C MET A 37 -32.65 15.99 -3.66
N GLN A 38 -31.60 16.80 -3.69
CA GLN A 38 -30.28 16.42 -4.14
C GLN A 38 -29.34 16.36 -2.94
N LEU A 39 -28.42 15.41 -2.98
CA LEU A 39 -27.37 15.29 -1.99
C LEU A 39 -26.20 16.16 -2.43
N ASN A 40 -25.87 17.18 -1.63
CA ASN A 40 -24.69 18.00 -1.82
C ASN A 40 -23.52 17.45 -0.99
N GLU A 41 -22.30 17.63 -1.52
CA GLU A 41 -21.04 17.38 -0.81
C GLU A 41 -20.22 18.67 -0.76
N ASP A 42 -20.22 19.32 0.39
CA ASP A 42 -19.30 20.43 0.63
C ASP A 42 -17.97 19.88 1.15
N ARG A 43 -16.87 20.41 0.61
CA ARG A 43 -15.52 20.00 1.04
C ARG A 43 -14.90 21.03 1.96
N GLU A 44 -14.65 20.61 3.18
CA GLU A 44 -13.93 21.42 4.17
C GLU A 44 -12.47 20.98 4.23
N LYS A 45 -11.55 21.89 3.93
CA LYS A 45 -10.11 21.62 4.09
C LYS A 45 -9.76 21.61 5.57
N ILE A 46 -9.18 20.50 6.05
CA ILE A 46 -8.82 20.33 7.46
C ILE A 46 -7.30 20.30 7.71
N GLN A 47 -6.50 19.97 6.69
CA GLN A 47 -5.04 20.03 6.71
C GLN A 47 -4.50 20.04 5.28
N GLU A 48 -3.18 20.13 5.12
CA GLU A 48 -2.51 20.01 3.82
C GLU A 48 -2.91 18.69 3.14
N GLU A 49 -3.36 18.78 1.89
CA GLU A 49 -3.84 17.65 1.07
C GLU A 49 -4.99 16.81 1.66
N SER A 50 -5.75 17.29 2.66
CA SER A 50 -6.88 16.54 3.23
C SER A 50 -8.14 17.39 3.39
N TRP A 51 -9.27 16.81 2.96
CA TRP A 51 -10.59 17.42 2.99
C TRP A 51 -11.60 16.48 3.63
N LEU A 52 -12.52 17.05 4.41
CA LEU A 52 -13.73 16.37 4.88
C LEU A 52 -14.88 16.66 3.93
N SER A 53 -15.70 15.63 3.72
CA SER A 53 -16.95 15.71 2.99
C SER A 53 -18.09 15.94 3.99
N LYS A 54 -18.74 17.10 3.89
CA LYS A 54 -19.96 17.43 4.62
C LYS A 54 -21.15 17.20 3.70
N LEU A 55 -22.02 16.28 4.12
CA LEU A 55 -23.19 15.92 3.35
C LEU A 55 -24.40 16.69 3.86
N SER A 56 -25.17 17.25 2.92
CA SER A 56 -26.42 17.94 3.21
C SER A 56 -27.39 17.77 2.06
N TRP A 57 -28.67 17.91 2.35
CA TRP A 57 -29.71 17.90 1.33
C TRP A 57 -30.02 19.32 0.87
N HIS A 58 -30.20 19.51 -0.44
CA HIS A 58 -30.76 20.72 -1.02
C HIS A 58 -31.96 20.39 -1.90
N SER A 59 -32.99 21.22 -1.84
CA SER A 59 -34.13 21.13 -2.75
C SER A 59 -33.83 21.84 -4.07
N THR A 60 -34.42 21.33 -5.15
CA THR A 60 -34.55 22.12 -6.39
C THR A 60 -35.65 23.18 -6.25
N ASP A 61 -35.69 24.16 -7.14
CA ASP A 61 -36.70 25.23 -7.08
C ASP A 61 -38.08 24.78 -7.62
N ASN A 62 -38.09 23.83 -8.57
CA ASN A 62 -39.29 23.46 -9.31
C ASN A 62 -39.81 22.08 -8.88
N PRO A 63 -41.02 21.99 -8.28
CA PRO A 63 -41.71 20.74 -8.08
C PRO A 63 -42.03 20.04 -9.41
N ILE A 64 -42.15 18.72 -9.36
CA ILE A 64 -42.50 17.87 -10.49
C ILE A 64 -43.78 17.09 -10.12
N LEU A 65 -44.71 17.00 -11.08
CA LEU A 65 -45.93 16.23 -10.89
C LEU A 65 -45.63 14.72 -10.89
N PHE A 66 -46.36 13.98 -10.06
CA PHE A 66 -46.25 12.53 -9.95
C PHE A 66 -46.34 11.80 -11.31
N ASP A 67 -47.34 12.17 -12.12
CA ASP A 67 -47.57 11.61 -13.45
C ASP A 67 -46.39 11.82 -14.41
N GLU A 68 -45.65 12.92 -14.26
CA GLU A 68 -44.48 13.16 -15.10
C GLU A 68 -43.33 12.22 -14.77
N LEU A 69 -43.15 11.86 -13.49
CA LEU A 69 -42.16 10.86 -13.09
C LEU A 69 -42.54 9.48 -13.64
N GLN A 70 -43.82 9.13 -13.62
CA GLN A 70 -44.31 7.88 -14.21
C GLN A 70 -44.13 7.85 -15.73
N LYS A 71 -44.44 8.95 -16.44
CA LYS A 71 -44.18 9.08 -17.89
C LYS A 71 -42.71 8.94 -18.25
N LYS A 72 -41.80 9.33 -17.34
CA LYS A 72 -40.35 9.10 -17.45
C LYS A 72 -39.92 7.66 -17.13
N GLY A 73 -40.86 6.78 -16.79
CA GLY A 73 -40.61 5.38 -16.47
C GLY A 73 -39.96 5.17 -15.10
N LEU A 74 -40.03 6.16 -14.20
CA LEU A 74 -39.50 6.02 -12.85
C LEU A 74 -40.44 5.19 -11.98
N LYS A 75 -39.85 4.28 -11.21
CA LYS A 75 -40.54 3.54 -10.15
C LYS A 75 -40.32 4.25 -8.83
N LEU A 76 -41.33 4.21 -7.96
CA LEU A 76 -41.37 4.97 -6.73
C LEU A 76 -41.43 4.03 -5.52
N ILE A 77 -40.69 4.37 -4.48
CA ILE A 77 -40.71 3.72 -3.17
C ILE A 77 -41.02 4.79 -2.15
N TYR A 78 -42.12 4.64 -1.42
CA TYR A 78 -42.45 5.55 -0.33
C TYR A 78 -41.71 5.16 0.94
N ILE A 79 -41.24 6.14 1.70
CA ILE A 79 -40.53 5.88 2.96
C ILE A 79 -41.39 5.08 3.95
N LYS A 80 -42.72 5.26 3.93
CA LYS A 80 -43.65 4.49 4.78
C LYS A 80 -43.55 2.97 4.56
N ASP A 81 -43.19 2.54 3.34
CA ASP A 81 -43.09 1.13 2.93
C ASP A 81 -41.73 0.50 3.33
N ILE A 82 -40.76 1.31 3.75
CA ILE A 82 -39.47 0.82 4.26
C ILE A 82 -39.73 0.13 5.60
N ARG A 83 -39.18 -1.06 5.83
CA ARG A 83 -39.30 -1.75 7.12
C ARG A 83 -38.20 -1.31 8.10
N PRO A 84 -38.44 -1.40 9.42
CA PRO A 84 -37.40 -1.14 10.41
C PRO A 84 -36.19 -2.07 10.26
N THR A 85 -34.99 -1.51 10.32
CA THR A 85 -33.72 -2.25 10.29
C THR A 85 -32.60 -1.50 11.00
N GLN A 86 -31.51 -2.21 11.29
CA GLN A 86 -30.25 -1.60 11.72
C GLN A 86 -29.12 -2.00 10.74
N PHE A 87 -28.14 -1.12 10.53
CA PHE A 87 -27.05 -1.42 9.59
C PHE A 87 -26.25 -2.67 9.98
N LYS A 88 -26.12 -2.93 11.28
CA LYS A 88 -25.47 -4.14 11.81
C LYS A 88 -26.07 -5.44 11.25
N ASP A 89 -27.33 -5.41 10.80
CA ASP A 89 -28.00 -6.55 10.19
C ASP A 89 -27.37 -6.97 8.85
N PHE A 90 -26.57 -6.09 8.23
CA PHE A 90 -25.86 -6.30 6.97
C PHE A 90 -24.37 -6.64 7.16
N ILE A 91 -23.79 -6.38 8.33
CA ILE A 91 -22.38 -6.66 8.61
C ILE A 91 -22.15 -8.17 8.70
N LYS A 92 -20.98 -8.67 8.27
CA LYS A 92 -20.60 -10.11 8.21
C LYS A 92 -21.43 -10.97 7.25
N LYS A 93 -22.28 -10.37 6.41
CA LYS A 93 -22.97 -11.05 5.33
C LYS A 93 -22.38 -10.61 3.99
N ASP A 94 -22.28 -11.57 3.07
CA ASP A 94 -21.98 -11.29 1.67
C ASP A 94 -23.30 -11.36 0.90
N PHE A 95 -23.53 -10.39 0.04
CA PHE A 95 -24.74 -10.35 -0.77
C PHE A 95 -24.38 -10.49 -2.23
N THR A 96 -25.16 -11.28 -2.98
CA THR A 96 -25.06 -11.27 -4.44
C THR A 96 -26.18 -10.46 -5.02
N PHE A 97 -25.93 -9.96 -6.22
CA PHE A 97 -26.97 -9.45 -7.07
C PHE A 97 -26.68 -9.91 -8.50
N PHE A 98 -27.72 -10.28 -9.25
CA PHE A 98 -27.58 -10.72 -10.62
C PHE A 98 -27.96 -9.58 -11.56
N GLY A 99 -26.97 -8.84 -12.05
CA GLY A 99 -27.11 -7.87 -13.14
C GLY A 99 -26.51 -8.42 -14.43
N GLN A 100 -27.03 -8.04 -15.59
CA GLN A 100 -26.35 -8.32 -16.86
C GLN A 100 -25.08 -7.46 -16.93
N LEU A 101 -23.96 -8.00 -16.47
CA LEU A 101 -22.64 -7.45 -16.72
C LEU A 101 -22.40 -7.50 -18.23
N ARG A 102 -22.01 -6.37 -18.84
CA ARG A 102 -21.45 -6.39 -20.19
C ARG A 102 -20.23 -7.32 -20.16
N GLU A 103 -20.30 -8.44 -20.87
CA GLU A 103 -19.17 -9.24 -21.36
C GLU A 103 -18.20 -9.90 -20.33
N TYR A 104 -18.41 -9.80 -19.02
CA TYR A 104 -17.50 -10.41 -18.03
C TYR A 104 -18.11 -11.59 -17.26
N THR A 105 -17.35 -12.69 -17.15
CA THR A 105 -17.63 -13.87 -16.30
C THR A 105 -17.40 -13.60 -14.80
N THR A 106 -17.76 -12.40 -14.33
CA THR A 106 -17.55 -11.98 -12.94
C THR A 106 -18.81 -12.12 -12.10
N THR A 107 -18.64 -12.50 -10.83
CA THR A 107 -19.71 -12.56 -9.83
C THR A 107 -19.57 -11.35 -8.91
N PRO A 108 -20.52 -10.39 -8.94
CA PRO A 108 -20.48 -9.25 -8.05
C PRO A 108 -20.97 -9.64 -6.66
N LYS A 109 -20.30 -9.10 -5.64
CA LYS A 109 -20.63 -9.27 -4.23
C LYS A 109 -20.65 -7.91 -3.55
N VAL A 110 -21.70 -7.63 -2.78
CA VAL A 110 -21.72 -6.50 -1.84
C VAL A 110 -21.31 -7.02 -0.48
N LYS A 111 -20.31 -6.38 0.14
CA LYS A 111 -19.77 -6.78 1.44
C LYS A 111 -19.61 -5.59 2.34
N PHE A 112 -20.09 -5.72 3.58
CA PHE A 112 -19.90 -4.73 4.63
C PHE A 112 -18.90 -5.27 5.65
N PHE A 113 -17.68 -4.76 5.56
CA PHE A 113 -16.58 -5.14 6.45
C PHE A 113 -16.75 -4.55 7.85
N SER A 114 -17.24 -3.31 7.92
CA SER A 114 -17.59 -2.62 9.16
C SER A 114 -18.62 -1.52 8.87
N GLU A 115 -19.05 -0.81 9.91
CA GLU A 115 -19.87 0.42 9.80
C GLU A 115 -19.23 1.51 8.94
N ASN A 116 -17.90 1.48 8.77
CA ASN A 116 -17.13 2.51 8.09
C ASN A 116 -16.53 2.05 6.77
N LEU A 117 -16.76 0.79 6.38
CA LEU A 117 -16.17 0.23 5.17
C LEU A 117 -17.07 -0.84 4.56
N GLY A 118 -17.56 -0.55 3.37
CA GLY A 118 -18.23 -1.50 2.49
C GLY A 118 -17.56 -1.55 1.13
N ALA A 119 -17.85 -2.58 0.35
CA ALA A 119 -17.39 -2.67 -1.02
C ALA A 119 -18.37 -3.42 -1.92
N ILE A 120 -18.34 -3.05 -3.20
CA ILE A 120 -18.80 -3.90 -4.29
C ILE A 120 -17.57 -4.59 -4.87
N GLN A 121 -17.45 -5.89 -4.65
CA GLN A 121 -16.33 -6.73 -5.09
C GLN A 121 -16.72 -7.52 -6.33
N LEU A 122 -15.90 -7.46 -7.37
CA LEU A 122 -16.03 -8.29 -8.56
C LEU A 122 -15.01 -9.42 -8.49
N PHE A 123 -15.51 -10.65 -8.62
CA PHE A 123 -14.69 -11.86 -8.65
C PHE A 123 -14.82 -12.57 -9.99
N SER A 124 -13.70 -12.83 -10.65
CA SER A 124 -13.64 -13.72 -11.81
C SER A 124 -13.68 -15.17 -11.36
N ARG A 125 -14.54 -15.98 -11.99
CA ARG A 125 -14.64 -17.41 -11.72
C ARG A 125 -13.78 -18.19 -12.70
N LYS A 126 -12.94 -19.08 -12.19
CA LYS A 126 -12.25 -20.10 -13.00
C LYS A 126 -12.40 -21.47 -12.38
N THR A 127 -12.66 -22.46 -13.21
CA THR A 127 -12.68 -23.86 -12.80
C THR A 127 -11.33 -24.48 -13.15
N ILE A 128 -10.60 -24.95 -12.15
CA ILE A 128 -9.33 -25.65 -12.31
C ILE A 128 -9.52 -27.04 -11.69
N GLU A 129 -9.35 -28.10 -12.48
CA GLU A 129 -9.51 -29.49 -12.04
C GLU A 129 -10.87 -29.76 -11.34
N GLY A 130 -11.96 -29.21 -11.89
CA GLY A 130 -13.30 -29.37 -11.33
C GLY A 130 -13.58 -28.57 -10.04
N LYS A 131 -12.61 -27.81 -9.53
CA LYS A 131 -12.78 -26.90 -8.39
C LYS A 131 -12.89 -25.46 -8.85
N GLU A 132 -13.76 -24.72 -8.19
CA GLU A 132 -14.00 -23.32 -8.52
C GLU A 132 -13.14 -22.39 -7.69
N TYR A 133 -12.49 -21.45 -8.38
CA TYR A 133 -11.64 -20.43 -7.79
C TYR A 133 -12.19 -19.05 -8.15
N PHE A 134 -12.25 -18.20 -7.14
CA PHE A 134 -12.63 -16.80 -7.27
C PHE A 134 -11.36 -15.95 -7.21
N PHE A 135 -11.09 -15.24 -8.29
CA PHE A 135 -9.96 -14.30 -8.37
C PHE A 135 -10.50 -12.88 -8.23
N PRO A 136 -9.95 -12.06 -7.31
CA PRO A 136 -10.37 -10.67 -7.20
C PRO A 136 -9.99 -9.94 -8.50
N ASP A 137 -10.98 -9.33 -9.15
CA ASP A 137 -10.76 -8.53 -10.36
C ASP A 137 -10.64 -7.05 -9.95
N ARG A 138 -11.79 -6.44 -9.65
CA ARG A 138 -11.87 -5.05 -9.19
C ARG A 138 -12.79 -4.92 -7.99
N HIS A 139 -12.39 -4.09 -7.04
CA HIS A 139 -13.15 -3.85 -5.82
C HIS A 139 -13.37 -2.35 -5.69
N TYR A 140 -14.60 -1.98 -5.39
CA TYR A 140 -15.01 -0.60 -5.24
C TYR A 140 -15.40 -0.36 -3.80
N PHE A 141 -14.51 0.30 -3.07
CA PHE A 141 -14.70 0.54 -1.66
C PHE A 141 -15.43 1.87 -1.44
N SER A 142 -16.31 1.87 -0.45
CA SER A 142 -17.09 3.03 -0.06
C SER A 142 -17.21 3.12 1.46
N ILE A 143 -17.40 4.35 1.95
CA ILE A 143 -17.89 4.58 3.30
C ILE A 143 -19.41 4.34 3.28
N PRO A 144 -19.93 3.37 4.05
CA PRO A 144 -21.37 3.20 4.21
C PRO A 144 -21.95 4.34 5.04
N LEU A 145 -23.12 4.83 4.66
CA LEU A 145 -23.87 5.84 5.42
C LEU A 145 -25.33 5.42 5.60
N VAL A 146 -25.90 5.86 6.72
CA VAL A 146 -27.31 5.66 7.06
C VAL A 146 -28.10 6.89 6.63
N LEU A 147 -29.11 6.71 5.79
CA LEU A 147 -30.13 7.70 5.53
C LEU A 147 -31.23 7.52 6.58
N ASN A 148 -31.34 8.46 7.52
CA ASN A 148 -32.29 8.40 8.62
C ASN A 148 -33.55 9.20 8.28
N PHE A 149 -34.61 8.52 7.83
CA PHE A 149 -35.87 9.17 7.50
C PHE A 149 -36.74 9.36 8.76
N SER A 150 -36.72 8.38 9.67
CA SER A 150 -37.28 8.46 11.02
C SER A 150 -36.59 7.45 11.93
N ASP A 151 -36.93 7.43 13.22
CA ASP A 151 -36.29 6.53 14.21
C ASP A 151 -36.25 5.06 13.76
N GLU A 152 -37.29 4.61 13.06
CA GLU A 152 -37.41 3.25 12.54
C GLU A 152 -37.06 3.10 11.06
N LYS A 153 -37.28 4.14 10.22
CA LYS A 153 -37.20 4.02 8.75
C LYS A 153 -35.83 4.47 8.26
N LYS A 154 -35.01 3.52 7.78
CA LYS A 154 -33.64 3.76 7.35
C LYS A 154 -33.34 3.07 6.02
N ALA A 155 -32.52 3.73 5.20
CA ALA A 155 -31.86 3.11 4.05
C ALA A 155 -30.33 3.27 4.19
N TYR A 156 -29.58 2.46 3.45
CA TYR A 156 -28.13 2.39 3.57
C TYR A 156 -27.49 2.63 2.22
N MET A 157 -26.61 3.63 2.15
CA MET A 157 -25.97 4.02 0.91
C MET A 157 -24.48 3.69 0.96
N LEU A 158 -23.98 3.05 -0.09
CA LEU A 158 -22.57 3.08 -0.43
C LEU A 158 -22.36 4.38 -1.19
N TYR A 159 -21.78 5.37 -0.50
CA TYR A 159 -21.56 6.73 -1.00
C TYR A 159 -21.22 6.79 -2.50
N ASN A 160 -22.07 7.47 -3.29
CA ASN A 160 -21.98 7.65 -4.74
C ASN A 160 -22.02 6.38 -5.62
N HIS A 161 -22.40 5.22 -5.07
CA HIS A 161 -22.31 3.95 -5.81
C HIS A 161 -23.61 3.15 -5.79
N ALA A 162 -24.28 3.05 -4.64
CA ALA A 162 -25.48 2.23 -4.53
C ALA A 162 -26.30 2.56 -3.29
N ILE A 163 -27.58 2.20 -3.30
CA ILE A 163 -28.47 2.26 -2.14
C ILE A 163 -29.13 0.89 -1.89
N ILE A 164 -29.26 0.56 -0.60
CA ILE A 164 -30.02 -0.57 -0.08
C ILE A 164 -31.25 -0.02 0.62
N ILE A 165 -32.42 -0.46 0.18
CA ILE A 165 -33.72 -0.04 0.68
C ILE A 165 -34.42 -1.28 1.27
N PRO A 166 -34.51 -1.40 2.60
CA PRO A 166 -35.21 -2.50 3.25
C PRO A 166 -36.72 -2.36 3.05
N LEU A 167 -37.31 -3.16 2.18
CA LEU A 167 -38.75 -3.23 1.96
C LEU A 167 -39.34 -4.38 2.79
N LYS A 168 -40.67 -4.45 2.87
CA LYS A 168 -41.40 -5.45 3.67
C LYS A 168 -40.90 -6.88 3.46
N ASP A 169 -40.76 -7.31 2.20
CA ASP A 169 -40.48 -8.70 1.85
C ASP A 169 -39.06 -8.93 1.30
N GLU A 170 -38.28 -7.86 1.08
CA GLU A 170 -36.94 -7.96 0.49
C GLU A 170 -36.06 -6.75 0.84
N ASN A 171 -34.75 -6.86 0.61
CA ASN A 171 -33.87 -5.69 0.56
C ASN A 171 -33.66 -5.33 -0.90
N ARG A 172 -34.09 -4.14 -1.33
CA ARG A 172 -33.84 -3.69 -2.70
C ARG A 172 -32.47 -3.05 -2.82
N PHE A 173 -31.67 -3.48 -3.79
CA PHE A 173 -30.38 -2.87 -4.12
C PHE A 173 -30.45 -2.17 -5.47
N ILE A 174 -30.05 -0.89 -5.49
CA ILE A 174 -30.12 -0.02 -6.67
C ILE A 174 -28.74 0.61 -6.90
N THR A 175 -28.21 0.49 -8.11
CA THR A 175 -26.92 1.05 -8.53
C THR A 175 -26.87 1.28 -10.04
N ASP A 176 -26.23 2.36 -10.47
CA ASP A 176 -26.08 2.74 -11.88
C ASP A 176 -24.83 2.13 -12.55
N TRP A 177 -23.95 1.50 -11.78
CA TRP A 177 -22.72 0.87 -12.27
C TRP A 177 -22.94 -0.40 -13.06
N PHE A 178 -24.08 -1.06 -12.82
CA PHE A 178 -24.42 -2.31 -13.47
C PHE A 178 -25.76 -2.14 -14.16
N LYS A 179 -25.78 -2.33 -15.48
CA LYS A 179 -27.00 -2.16 -16.29
C LYS A 179 -28.11 -3.05 -15.71
N GLY A 180 -29.19 -2.41 -15.28
CA GLY A 180 -30.37 -3.10 -14.74
C GLY A 180 -30.24 -3.57 -13.29
N ALA A 181 -29.25 -3.11 -12.52
CA ALA A 181 -29.10 -3.44 -11.10
C ALA A 181 -30.07 -2.63 -10.23
N ASN A 182 -31.35 -2.97 -10.36
CA ASN A 182 -32.40 -2.73 -9.38
C ASN A 182 -33.00 -4.09 -9.02
N VAL A 183 -32.38 -4.77 -8.07
CA VAL A 183 -32.59 -6.21 -7.83
C VAL A 183 -32.66 -6.51 -6.33
N PRO A 184 -33.30 -7.62 -5.94
CA PRO A 184 -33.24 -8.09 -4.57
C PRO A 184 -31.79 -8.34 -4.15
N LEU A 185 -31.45 -7.90 -2.94
CA LEU A 185 -30.17 -8.13 -2.30
C LEU A 185 -30.28 -9.36 -1.41
N GLU A 186 -29.85 -10.49 -1.94
CA GLU A 186 -29.98 -11.77 -1.26
C GLU A 186 -28.73 -12.11 -0.47
N PRO A 187 -28.87 -12.53 0.80
CA PRO A 187 -27.74 -13.01 1.57
C PRO A 187 -27.21 -14.30 0.96
N THR A 188 -25.89 -14.43 0.92
CA THR A 188 -25.21 -15.60 0.36
C THR A 188 -24.09 -16.07 1.26
N SER A 189 -23.64 -17.30 1.03
CA SER A 189 -22.43 -17.82 1.67
C SER A 189 -21.25 -16.89 1.37
N PRO A 190 -20.48 -16.50 2.41
CA PRO A 190 -19.32 -15.66 2.21
C PRO A 190 -18.29 -16.30 1.30
N ILE A 191 -17.72 -15.53 0.37
CA ILE A 191 -16.57 -16.02 -0.40
C ILE A 191 -15.35 -15.94 0.52
N LYS A 192 -14.79 -17.10 0.86
CA LYS A 192 -13.54 -17.19 1.63
C LYS A 192 -12.37 -16.84 0.72
N VAL A 193 -11.95 -15.59 0.78
CA VAL A 193 -10.71 -15.10 0.15
C VAL A 193 -9.73 -14.63 1.21
N SER A 194 -8.44 -14.54 0.86
CA SER A 194 -7.43 -13.98 1.76
C SER A 194 -7.73 -12.52 2.09
N TYR A 195 -7.17 -12.03 3.18
CA TYR A 195 -7.25 -10.61 3.54
C TYR A 195 -6.68 -9.72 2.41
N TYR A 196 -5.52 -10.09 1.83
CA TYR A 196 -4.97 -9.42 0.65
C TYR A 196 -5.98 -9.34 -0.49
N ALA A 197 -6.65 -10.45 -0.82
CA ALA A 197 -7.65 -10.49 -1.88
C ALA A 197 -8.88 -9.61 -1.57
N ASN A 198 -9.33 -9.55 -0.31
CA ASN A 198 -10.42 -8.67 0.10
C ASN A 198 -10.09 -7.18 -0.05
N PHE A 199 -8.81 -6.82 0.01
CA PHE A 199 -8.32 -5.43 -0.08
C PHE A 199 -7.51 -5.17 -1.35
N ASN A 200 -7.71 -6.01 -2.38
CA ASN A 200 -7.06 -5.80 -3.67
C ASN A 200 -7.50 -4.45 -4.27
N ASN A 201 -6.53 -3.66 -4.74
CA ASN A 201 -6.74 -2.28 -5.22
C ASN A 201 -7.38 -1.33 -4.20
N PHE A 202 -7.37 -1.65 -2.90
CA PHE A 202 -7.80 -0.73 -1.87
C PHE A 202 -6.85 0.46 -1.79
N HIS A 203 -7.39 1.69 -1.75
CA HIS A 203 -6.59 2.89 -1.57
C HIS A 203 -6.92 3.57 -0.24
N SER A 204 -6.05 3.38 0.75
CA SER A 204 -6.21 3.86 2.12
C SER A 204 -6.33 5.39 2.22
N LYS A 205 -5.51 6.16 1.49
CA LYS A 205 -5.62 7.63 1.46
C LYS A 205 -6.94 8.12 0.84
N GLY A 206 -7.58 7.28 0.04
CA GLY A 206 -8.92 7.54 -0.49
C GLY A 206 -10.03 7.43 0.55
N MET A 207 -9.77 6.79 1.70
CA MET A 207 -10.79 6.42 2.69
C MET A 207 -10.51 6.98 4.08
N PHE A 208 -9.24 7.09 4.45
CA PHE A 208 -8.79 7.43 5.78
C PHE A 208 -7.94 8.71 5.77
N ILE A 209 -8.02 9.44 6.89
CA ILE A 209 -7.24 10.64 7.14
C ILE A 209 -6.57 10.48 8.51
N SER A 210 -5.26 10.72 8.55
CA SER A 210 -4.53 10.93 9.81
C SER A 210 -4.69 12.40 10.19
N TYR A 211 -5.65 12.68 11.08
CA TYR A 211 -6.07 14.04 11.39
C TYR A 211 -5.35 14.56 12.64
N LYS A 212 -4.61 15.66 12.50
CA LYS A 212 -3.87 16.29 13.60
C LYS A 212 -4.82 17.12 14.48
N ARG A 213 -4.86 16.80 15.77
CA ARG A 213 -5.53 17.53 16.85
C ARG A 213 -4.50 18.04 17.88
N ASN A 214 -4.93 18.86 18.82
CA ASN A 214 -4.06 19.41 19.88
C ASN A 214 -3.32 18.31 20.69
N ASN A 215 -3.93 17.13 20.85
CA ASN A 215 -3.40 16.03 21.67
C ASN A 215 -2.85 14.84 20.84
N GLY A 216 -2.48 15.09 19.58
CA GLY A 216 -1.93 14.08 18.67
C GLY A 216 -2.80 13.84 17.44
N TYR A 217 -2.70 12.64 16.86
CA TYR A 217 -3.38 12.23 15.65
C TYR A 217 -4.54 11.27 15.93
N GLU A 218 -5.64 11.48 15.23
CA GLU A 218 -6.79 10.59 15.18
C GLU A 218 -6.90 9.97 13.79
N LEU A 219 -7.30 8.70 13.70
CA LEU A 219 -7.72 8.11 12.43
C LEU A 219 -9.20 8.42 12.23
N ILE A 220 -9.52 9.14 11.16
CA ILE A 220 -10.90 9.42 10.77
C ILE A 220 -11.15 8.96 9.33
N ASN A 221 -12.41 8.77 8.93
CA ASN A 221 -12.78 8.63 7.53
C ASN A 221 -13.05 10.01 6.88
N LYS A 222 -13.32 10.05 5.57
CA LYS A 222 -13.62 11.29 4.85
C LYS A 222 -14.90 12.02 5.30
N LEU A 223 -15.82 11.34 5.99
CA LEU A 223 -17.03 11.94 6.58
C LEU A 223 -16.77 12.48 8.00
N GLY A 224 -15.53 12.43 8.49
CA GLY A 224 -15.15 12.93 9.81
C GLY A 224 -15.41 11.95 10.96
N THR A 225 -15.90 10.74 10.69
CA THR A 225 -16.10 9.70 11.72
C THR A 225 -14.76 9.21 12.24
N LYS A 226 -14.60 9.21 13.57
CA LYS A 226 -13.45 8.64 14.27
C LYS A 226 -13.46 7.11 14.19
N LEU A 227 -12.35 6.52 13.73
CA LEU A 227 -12.21 5.09 13.46
C LEU A 227 -11.46 4.34 14.58
N LEU A 228 -10.54 5.00 15.29
CA LEU A 228 -9.77 4.43 16.41
C LEU A 228 -10.03 5.21 17.70
N SER A 229 -10.14 4.53 18.85
CA SER A 229 -10.58 5.18 20.12
C SER A 229 -9.47 6.01 20.71
N GLN A 230 -8.26 5.47 20.60
CA GLN A 230 -7.04 6.08 21.07
C GLN A 230 -6.54 7.13 20.08
N THR A 231 -6.05 8.25 20.62
CA THR A 231 -5.23 9.22 19.89
C THR A 231 -3.75 8.84 20.01
N TYR A 232 -2.95 9.16 19.00
CA TYR A 232 -1.55 8.75 18.91
C TYR A 232 -0.63 9.95 18.72
N ASP A 233 0.61 9.87 19.20
CA ASP A 233 1.59 10.94 18.95
C ASP A 233 2.05 10.92 17.48
N THR A 234 1.98 9.75 16.85
CA THR A 234 2.20 9.58 15.41
C THR A 234 1.23 8.53 14.89
N LEU A 235 0.61 8.79 13.74
CA LEU A 235 -0.30 7.86 13.10
C LEU A 235 -0.06 7.84 11.60
N TYR A 236 0.20 6.65 11.06
CA TYR A 236 0.47 6.43 9.65
C TYR A 236 -0.11 5.09 9.20
N PHE A 237 -0.35 4.95 7.92
CA PHE A 237 -0.96 3.76 7.35
C PHE A 237 -0.55 3.59 5.89
N ASN A 238 -0.78 2.39 5.37
CA ASN A 238 -0.76 2.10 3.96
C ASN A 238 -2.01 1.31 3.56
N ASP A 239 -2.00 0.74 2.37
CA ASP A 239 -3.14 0.01 1.81
C ASP A 239 -3.39 -1.38 2.44
N TYR A 240 -2.72 -1.71 3.56
CA TYR A 240 -2.93 -2.97 4.30
C TYR A 240 -2.92 -2.81 5.83
N ALA A 241 -2.26 -1.79 6.38
CA ALA A 241 -2.08 -1.66 7.82
C ALA A 241 -2.20 -0.21 8.28
N ILE A 242 -2.66 -0.05 9.52
CA ILE A 242 -2.66 1.22 10.25
C ILE A 242 -1.76 1.07 11.48
N VAL A 243 -0.91 2.05 11.72
CA VAL A 243 0.03 2.07 12.84
C VAL A 243 -0.13 3.36 13.61
N GLY A 244 -0.40 3.21 14.90
CA GLY A 244 -0.36 4.30 15.87
C GLY A 244 0.81 4.12 16.83
N LYS A 245 1.54 5.20 17.11
CA LYS A 245 2.58 5.24 18.14
C LYS A 245 2.16 6.19 19.26
N LYS A 246 2.13 5.70 20.50
CA LYS A 246 1.90 6.50 21.70
C LYS A 246 3.05 6.28 22.67
N ALA A 247 3.73 7.35 23.04
CA ALA A 247 5.02 7.30 23.72
C ALA A 247 5.97 6.31 23.02
N ASN A 248 6.36 5.23 23.70
CA ASN A 248 7.27 4.21 23.17
C ASN A 248 6.56 2.92 22.74
N GLU A 249 5.22 2.93 22.67
CA GLU A 249 4.42 1.76 22.29
C GLU A 249 3.79 1.93 20.92
N PHE A 250 3.86 0.86 20.12
CA PHE A 250 3.21 0.78 18.82
C PHE A 250 1.94 -0.07 18.95
N SER A 251 0.88 0.39 18.30
CA SER A 251 -0.33 -0.38 18.05
C SER A 251 -0.49 -0.56 16.54
N VAL A 252 -0.62 -1.82 16.11
CA VAL A 252 -0.82 -2.17 14.70
C VAL A 252 -2.25 -2.65 14.53
N TYR A 253 -2.92 -2.16 13.51
CA TYR A 253 -4.26 -2.55 13.13
C TYR A 253 -4.27 -2.98 11.67
N ASN A 254 -5.14 -3.93 11.32
CA ASN A 254 -5.48 -4.18 9.92
C ASN A 254 -6.55 -3.18 9.45
N LEU A 255 -6.88 -3.18 8.17
CA LEU A 255 -7.94 -2.32 7.60
C LEU A 255 -9.36 -2.61 8.10
N LEU A 256 -9.57 -3.73 8.81
CA LEU A 256 -10.81 -4.02 9.54
C LEU A 256 -10.84 -3.34 10.92
N LEU A 257 -9.85 -2.50 11.23
CA LEU A 257 -9.67 -1.81 12.51
C LEU A 257 -9.45 -2.78 13.69
N GLU A 258 -9.03 -4.01 13.41
CA GLU A 258 -8.72 -5.00 14.43
C GLU A 258 -7.27 -4.81 14.92
N LYS A 259 -7.11 -4.60 16.23
CA LYS A 259 -5.79 -4.49 16.86
C LYS A 259 -5.07 -5.84 16.81
N GLN A 260 -3.85 -5.84 16.29
CA GLN A 260 -3.03 -7.03 16.19
C GLN A 260 -2.33 -7.32 17.53
N PRO A 261 -2.24 -8.59 17.97
CA PRO A 261 -1.70 -8.99 19.27
C PRO A 261 -0.15 -9.00 19.30
N ILE A 262 0.48 -7.90 18.89
CA ILE A 262 1.93 -7.75 18.81
C ILE A 262 2.42 -6.91 19.98
N LYS A 263 3.39 -7.40 20.75
CA LYS A 263 3.91 -6.74 21.95
C LYS A 263 5.40 -6.43 21.81
N GLY A 264 5.86 -5.40 22.50
CA GLY A 264 7.28 -5.09 22.64
C GLY A 264 7.97 -4.63 21.34
N ILE A 265 7.20 -4.04 20.41
CA ILE A 265 7.72 -3.48 19.17
C ILE A 265 8.71 -2.35 19.49
N LYS A 266 9.91 -2.41 18.90
CA LYS A 266 10.95 -1.39 19.01
C LYS A 266 11.07 -0.55 17.75
N ALA A 267 10.88 -1.18 16.59
CA ALA A 267 10.79 -0.55 15.29
C ALA A 267 9.85 -1.38 14.39
N LEU A 268 9.24 -0.73 13.42
CA LEU A 268 8.32 -1.35 12.47
C LEU A 268 8.36 -0.62 11.13
N TYR A 269 8.21 -1.38 10.05
CA TYR A 269 8.05 -0.88 8.69
C TYR A 269 6.84 -1.50 7.98
N LEU A 270 6.14 -0.65 7.21
CA LEU A 270 5.04 -1.05 6.33
C LEU A 270 5.55 -1.25 4.90
N TYR A 271 4.91 -2.19 4.17
CA TYR A 271 5.17 -2.45 2.76
C TYR A 271 3.87 -2.36 1.95
N ASN A 272 3.88 -1.62 0.85
CA ASN A 272 2.69 -1.32 0.06
C ASN A 272 2.23 -2.47 -0.85
N SER A 273 2.94 -3.58 -0.89
CA SER A 273 2.64 -4.69 -1.80
C SER A 273 2.14 -5.95 -1.10
N TYR A 274 2.06 -5.93 0.24
CA TYR A 274 1.80 -7.15 1.00
C TYR A 274 1.02 -6.88 2.30
N ASP A 275 0.33 -7.90 2.77
CA ASP A 275 -0.49 -7.92 3.98
C ASP A 275 0.29 -8.23 5.27
N TYR A 276 1.59 -7.96 5.28
CA TYR A 276 2.43 -8.14 6.46
C TYR A 276 3.19 -6.87 6.81
N VAL A 277 3.61 -6.81 8.07
CA VAL A 277 4.45 -5.74 8.61
C VAL A 277 5.79 -6.32 9.05
N GLU A 278 6.87 -5.58 8.86
CA GLU A 278 8.19 -5.97 9.35
C GLU A 278 8.43 -5.34 10.71
N ILE A 279 8.82 -6.15 11.68
CA ILE A 279 8.88 -5.76 13.09
C ILE A 279 10.23 -6.15 13.68
N LEU A 280 10.76 -5.27 14.51
CA LEU A 280 11.82 -5.56 15.46
C LEU A 280 11.26 -5.58 16.89
N THR A 281 11.53 -6.66 17.62
CA THR A 281 11.29 -6.78 19.07
C THR A 281 12.60 -7.12 19.80
N SER A 282 12.58 -7.16 21.14
CA SER A 282 13.72 -7.67 21.91
C SER A 282 14.03 -9.15 21.68
N LYS A 283 13.06 -9.92 21.16
CA LYS A 283 13.22 -11.35 20.84
C LYS A 283 13.76 -11.59 19.43
N GLY A 284 13.71 -10.58 18.56
CA GLY A 284 14.13 -10.73 17.17
C GLY A 284 13.34 -9.86 16.20
N ALA A 285 13.83 -9.84 14.96
CA ALA A 285 13.16 -9.25 13.82
C ALA A 285 12.44 -10.32 12.99
N TYR A 286 11.25 -10.02 12.51
CA TYR A 286 10.44 -10.92 11.69
C TYR A 286 9.35 -10.15 10.92
N TYR A 287 8.77 -10.80 9.91
CA TYR A 287 7.56 -10.34 9.25
C TYR A 287 6.33 -10.93 9.95
N TYR A 288 5.28 -10.14 10.14
CA TYR A 288 4.03 -10.57 10.76
C TYR A 288 2.86 -10.41 9.79
N SER A 289 2.18 -11.50 9.45
CA SER A 289 0.99 -11.47 8.59
C SER A 289 -0.21 -10.93 9.36
N LEU A 290 -0.84 -9.89 8.82
CA LEU A 290 -2.08 -9.32 9.35
C LEU A 290 -3.28 -10.26 9.12
N SER A 291 -3.16 -11.12 8.12
CA SER A 291 -4.16 -12.09 7.68
C SER A 291 -4.16 -13.33 8.55
N GLU A 292 -2.98 -13.90 8.74
CA GLU A 292 -2.79 -15.12 9.54
C GLU A 292 -2.58 -14.83 11.03
N LYS A 293 -2.41 -13.55 11.39
CA LYS A 293 -2.19 -13.06 12.76
C LYS A 293 -1.02 -13.77 13.46
N LYS A 294 0.03 -14.07 12.70
CA LYS A 294 1.23 -14.76 13.22
C LYS A 294 2.50 -14.35 12.47
N PRO A 295 3.69 -14.55 13.09
CA PRO A 295 4.97 -14.39 12.39
C PRO A 295 5.09 -15.33 11.20
N LEU A 296 5.64 -14.82 10.10
CA LEU A 296 5.97 -15.58 8.90
C LEU A 296 7.37 -16.19 9.05
N ARG A 297 7.52 -17.45 8.60
CA ARG A 297 8.81 -18.16 8.66
C ARG A 297 9.81 -17.67 7.61
N ARG A 298 9.30 -17.36 6.43
CA ARG A 298 10.04 -16.80 5.30
C ARG A 298 9.08 -15.93 4.53
N VAL A 299 9.59 -14.83 3.99
CA VAL A 299 8.88 -14.04 3.01
C VAL A 299 9.77 -14.00 1.79
N ASP A 300 9.30 -14.58 0.69
CA ASP A 300 9.93 -14.35 -0.61
C ASP A 300 9.47 -12.99 -1.10
N MET A 301 10.04 -11.95 -0.50
CA MET A 301 9.98 -10.62 -1.08
C MET A 301 10.79 -10.70 -2.34
N LYS A 302 10.09 -10.74 -3.48
CA LYS A 302 10.70 -10.22 -4.69
C LYS A 302 10.88 -8.73 -4.41
N LEU A 303 12.05 -8.34 -3.89
CA LEU A 303 12.57 -7.01 -4.16
C LEU A 303 12.42 -6.91 -5.67
N GLY A 304 11.44 -6.12 -6.13
CA GLY A 304 11.30 -5.90 -7.56
C GLY A 304 12.68 -5.52 -8.07
N ASN A 305 13.09 -6.08 -9.20
CA ASN A 305 14.27 -5.58 -9.89
C ASN A 305 13.99 -4.10 -10.20
N TRP A 306 14.44 -3.23 -9.30
CA TRP A 306 14.25 -1.78 -9.37
C TRP A 306 15.22 -1.13 -10.35
N CYS A 307 16.11 -1.93 -10.92
CA CYS A 307 16.68 -1.63 -12.21
C CYS A 307 16.29 -2.73 -13.18
N PRO A 308 15.83 -2.40 -14.40
CA PRO A 308 16.33 -3.19 -15.49
C PRO A 308 17.86 -3.21 -15.29
N VAL A 309 18.48 -4.38 -15.14
CA VAL A 309 19.79 -4.50 -15.80
C VAL A 309 19.49 -3.95 -17.17
N GLY A 310 20.06 -2.78 -17.50
CA GLY A 310 19.59 -1.93 -18.60
C GLY A 310 19.15 -2.85 -19.72
N LYS A 311 17.92 -2.65 -20.23
CA LYS A 311 17.31 -3.40 -21.35
C LYS A 311 18.41 -4.13 -22.11
N HIS A 312 18.33 -5.45 -22.32
CA HIS A 312 19.15 -6.38 -23.17
C HIS A 312 20.27 -5.87 -24.13
N ASP A 313 20.85 -4.71 -23.93
CA ASP A 313 21.24 -3.72 -24.93
C ASP A 313 22.56 -3.03 -24.54
N VAL A 314 23.04 -3.16 -23.29
CA VAL A 314 24.35 -2.65 -22.83
C VAL A 314 24.97 -3.55 -21.74
N SER A 315 26.26 -3.86 -21.84
CA SER A 315 27.03 -4.59 -20.81
C SER A 315 28.37 -3.93 -20.49
N VAL A 316 28.81 -4.04 -19.24
CA VAL A 316 30.08 -3.48 -18.75
C VAL A 316 31.02 -4.61 -18.32
N SER A 317 32.26 -4.59 -18.79
CA SER A 317 33.33 -5.53 -18.39
C SER A 317 34.68 -4.82 -18.19
N ILE A 318 35.64 -5.52 -17.60
CA ILE A 318 37.03 -5.06 -17.46
C ILE A 318 37.93 -6.08 -18.15
N GLU A 319 38.75 -5.61 -19.08
CA GLU A 319 39.76 -6.39 -19.77
C GLU A 319 41.15 -6.06 -19.22
N LYS A 320 42.02 -7.07 -19.13
CA LYS A 320 43.42 -6.92 -18.71
C LYS A 320 44.34 -7.28 -19.87
N ASP A 321 45.23 -6.38 -20.23
CA ASP A 321 46.30 -6.60 -21.20
C ASP A 321 47.62 -6.07 -20.64
N THR A 322 48.50 -6.96 -20.19
CA THR A 322 49.78 -6.59 -19.58
C THR A 322 50.81 -6.04 -20.56
N THR A 323 50.53 -6.07 -21.87
CA THR A 323 51.42 -5.54 -22.91
C THR A 323 51.11 -4.09 -23.28
N ALA A 324 49.92 -3.61 -22.93
CA ALA A 324 49.48 -2.24 -23.18
C ALA A 324 50.11 -1.24 -22.17
N PRO A 325 50.29 0.04 -22.55
CA PRO A 325 50.75 1.10 -21.63
C PRO A 325 49.88 1.24 -20.38
N HIS A 326 48.58 0.97 -20.50
CA HIS A 326 47.62 0.90 -19.41
C HIS A 326 47.04 -0.51 -19.35
N PRO A 327 47.31 -1.28 -18.28
CA PRO A 327 47.05 -2.71 -18.28
C PRO A 327 45.58 -3.09 -18.17
N TYR A 328 44.69 -2.12 -17.91
CA TYR A 328 43.27 -2.33 -17.74
C TYR A 328 42.45 -1.40 -18.63
N THR A 329 41.41 -1.97 -19.24
CA THR A 329 40.42 -1.22 -20.02
C THR A 329 39.03 -1.59 -19.55
N LEU A 330 38.20 -0.59 -19.26
CA LEU A 330 36.77 -0.78 -19.05
C LEU A 330 36.06 -0.76 -20.39
N LEU A 331 35.30 -1.81 -20.69
CA LEU A 331 34.53 -1.97 -21.91
C LEU A 331 33.05 -1.74 -21.63
N LEU A 332 32.45 -0.87 -22.42
CA LEU A 332 31.01 -0.65 -22.48
C LEU A 332 30.52 -1.15 -23.84
N ALA A 333 29.96 -2.36 -23.87
CA ALA A 333 29.46 -2.97 -25.09
C ALA A 333 27.97 -2.68 -25.29
N TYR A 334 27.60 -2.19 -26.46
CA TYR A 334 26.21 -1.90 -26.83
C TYR A 334 25.67 -3.03 -27.71
N HIS A 335 24.62 -3.71 -27.25
CA HIS A 335 23.90 -4.73 -28.00
C HIS A 335 22.74 -4.12 -28.80
N ILE A 336 22.91 -2.87 -29.27
CA ILE A 336 21.95 -2.12 -30.12
C ILE A 336 22.60 -1.82 -31.45
N GLU A 337 21.89 -2.11 -32.54
CA GLU A 337 22.33 -1.77 -33.90
C GLU A 337 22.55 -0.26 -34.06
N GLY A 338 23.71 0.13 -34.61
CA GLY A 338 24.09 1.54 -34.81
C GLY A 338 24.84 2.20 -33.66
N PHE A 339 25.03 1.52 -32.53
CA PHE A 339 25.88 1.99 -31.43
C PHE A 339 27.24 1.28 -31.44
N GLN A 340 28.31 2.04 -31.21
CA GLN A 340 29.66 1.48 -31.10
C GLN A 340 30.05 1.26 -29.65
N ASP A 341 30.68 0.11 -29.40
CA ASP A 341 31.32 -0.20 -28.13
C ASP A 341 32.35 0.88 -27.76
N LYS A 342 32.38 1.24 -26.48
CA LYS A 342 33.33 2.22 -25.96
C LYS A 342 34.36 1.52 -25.08
N LYS A 343 35.63 1.89 -25.27
CA LYS A 343 36.77 1.39 -24.50
C LYS A 343 37.40 2.54 -23.74
N PHE A 344 37.61 2.33 -22.45
CA PHE A 344 38.12 3.32 -21.52
C PHE A 344 39.37 2.78 -20.83
N PRO A 345 40.59 3.15 -21.26
CA PRO A 345 41.81 2.79 -20.55
C PRO A 345 41.81 3.36 -19.13
N LEU A 346 42.17 2.56 -18.13
CA LEU A 346 42.26 2.99 -16.73
C LEU A 346 43.72 3.40 -16.43
N ILE A 347 43.98 4.70 -16.41
CA ILE A 347 45.36 5.23 -16.45
C ILE A 347 46.10 5.16 -15.11
N ASP A 348 45.36 5.00 -14.01
CA ASP A 348 45.85 4.99 -12.65
C ASP A 348 46.07 3.58 -12.09
N ARG A 349 45.98 2.53 -12.92
CA ARG A 349 46.07 1.10 -12.52
C ARG A 349 47.33 0.42 -13.04
N THR A 350 47.78 -0.59 -12.29
CA THR A 350 49.04 -1.28 -12.55
C THR A 350 48.83 -2.79 -12.73
N ALA A 351 49.75 -3.44 -13.46
CA ALA A 351 49.58 -4.84 -13.88
C ALA A 351 49.62 -5.86 -12.72
N ASP A 352 50.16 -5.49 -11.56
CA ASP A 352 50.20 -6.31 -10.33
C ASP A 352 48.87 -6.33 -9.55
N GLU A 353 47.87 -5.57 -10.00
CA GLU A 353 46.55 -5.51 -9.38
C GLU A 353 45.61 -6.60 -9.93
N GLU A 354 44.47 -6.79 -9.27
CA GLU A 354 43.31 -7.55 -9.73
C GLU A 354 42.07 -6.66 -9.61
N LEU A 355 41.28 -6.54 -10.68
CA LEU A 355 40.11 -5.67 -10.74
C LEU A 355 38.83 -6.48 -10.92
N SER A 356 37.75 -6.04 -10.28
CA SER A 356 36.41 -6.59 -10.50
C SER A 356 35.34 -5.50 -10.40
N LEU A 357 34.30 -5.61 -11.22
CA LEU A 357 33.18 -4.67 -11.19
C LEU A 357 32.30 -4.93 -9.97
N LEU A 358 32.08 -3.90 -9.18
CA LEU A 358 31.03 -3.88 -8.17
C LEU A 358 29.78 -3.33 -8.83
N ASN A 359 28.94 -4.21 -9.37
CA ASN A 359 27.70 -3.79 -10.02
C ASN A 359 26.74 -3.19 -8.99
N LEU A 360 26.80 -1.87 -8.78
CA LEU A 360 25.86 -1.14 -7.95
C LEU A 360 24.61 -0.89 -8.80
N GLY A 361 23.47 -1.44 -8.38
CA GLY A 361 22.19 -1.03 -8.95
C GLY A 361 22.01 0.47 -8.73
N ALA A 362 21.29 1.15 -9.63
CA ALA A 362 21.22 2.61 -9.68
C ALA A 362 20.71 3.27 -8.38
N GLU A 363 20.08 2.51 -7.48
CA GLU A 363 19.68 2.98 -6.16
C GLU A 363 19.83 1.87 -5.11
N LEU A 364 20.59 2.11 -4.04
CA LEU A 364 20.50 1.30 -2.80
C LEU A 364 19.20 1.75 -2.11
N PRO A 365 18.14 0.92 -2.00
CA PRO A 365 16.78 1.39 -1.76
C PRO A 365 16.53 2.11 -0.42
N PHE A 366 17.53 2.19 0.48
CA PHE A 366 17.37 2.78 1.81
C PHE A 366 18.57 3.59 2.32
N ILE A 367 19.67 3.71 1.56
CA ILE A 367 20.86 4.45 2.01
C ILE A 367 20.76 5.90 1.55
N ARG A 368 20.43 6.79 2.49
CA ARG A 368 20.03 8.18 2.22
C ARG A 368 21.19 9.10 1.83
N LYS A 369 22.45 8.70 1.98
CA LYS A 369 23.58 9.62 1.90
C LYS A 369 24.30 9.76 0.57
N VAL A 370 24.02 8.93 -0.43
CA VAL A 370 24.84 8.97 -1.65
C VAL A 370 23.94 9.09 -2.87
N LYS A 371 24.01 10.26 -3.53
CA LYS A 371 23.85 10.32 -5.00
C LYS A 371 24.73 9.19 -5.52
N THR A 372 24.16 8.13 -6.06
CA THR A 372 24.92 7.03 -6.67
C THR A 372 26.04 7.66 -7.48
N PRO A 373 27.32 7.34 -7.21
CA PRO A 373 28.41 7.99 -7.92
C PRO A 373 28.16 7.79 -9.41
N SER A 374 28.07 8.87 -10.17
CA SER A 374 27.97 8.78 -11.64
C SER A 374 29.27 8.16 -12.14
N GLY A 375 29.26 6.87 -12.47
CA GLY A 375 30.47 6.14 -12.83
C GLY A 375 30.43 4.64 -12.55
N TYR A 376 31.55 3.98 -12.78
CA TYR A 376 31.74 2.54 -12.59
C TYR A 376 32.50 2.27 -11.29
N CYS A 377 31.87 1.52 -10.38
CA CYS A 377 32.50 1.10 -9.14
C CYS A 377 33.33 -0.17 -9.36
N VAL A 378 34.62 -0.09 -9.05
CA VAL A 378 35.59 -1.17 -9.26
C VAL A 378 36.27 -1.49 -7.93
N VAL A 379 36.22 -2.77 -7.56
CA VAL A 379 37.03 -3.29 -6.46
C VAL A 379 38.41 -3.62 -7.00
N VAL A 380 39.44 -3.00 -6.40
CA VAL A 380 40.85 -3.19 -6.73
C VAL A 380 41.50 -3.99 -5.62
N LYS A 381 42.16 -5.09 -5.97
CA LYS A 381 42.92 -5.92 -5.05
C LYS A 381 44.41 -5.82 -5.39
N LYS A 382 45.23 -5.52 -4.38
CA LYS A 382 46.69 -5.45 -4.47
C LYS A 382 47.28 -6.01 -3.18
N ASN A 383 48.25 -6.92 -3.29
CA ASN A 383 48.91 -7.55 -2.13
C ASN A 383 47.91 -8.13 -1.09
N GLY A 384 46.81 -8.73 -1.56
CA GLY A 384 45.77 -9.32 -0.70
C GLY A 384 44.89 -8.30 0.05
N LYS A 385 45.05 -7.00 -0.22
CA LYS A 385 44.18 -5.94 0.30
C LYS A 385 43.30 -5.37 -0.80
N TYR A 386 42.15 -4.85 -0.40
CA TYR A 386 41.08 -4.39 -1.28
C TYR A 386 40.83 -2.90 -1.06
N GLY A 387 40.56 -2.18 -2.16
CA GLY A 387 40.07 -0.81 -2.19
C GLY A 387 38.87 -0.71 -3.15
N LEU A 388 38.12 0.37 -3.04
CA LEU A 388 36.97 0.66 -3.90
C LEU A 388 37.21 1.98 -4.62
N MET A 389 37.02 1.96 -5.93
CA MET A 389 37.29 3.08 -6.82
C MET A 389 36.04 3.39 -7.62
N ASN A 390 35.80 4.66 -7.91
CA ASN A 390 34.75 5.10 -8.83
C ASN A 390 35.36 5.78 -10.05
N TYR A 391 35.14 5.21 -11.23
CA TYR A 391 35.55 5.81 -12.50
C TYR A 391 34.40 6.61 -13.08
N PRO A 392 34.48 7.95 -13.12
CA PRO A 392 33.42 8.78 -13.67
C PRO A 392 33.21 8.47 -15.16
N TYR A 393 31.97 8.35 -15.60
CA TYR A 393 31.68 8.16 -17.01
C TYR A 393 31.80 9.48 -17.78
N HIS A 394 32.48 9.43 -18.92
CA HIS A 394 32.58 10.53 -19.89
C HIS A 394 32.14 10.01 -21.26
N GLU A 395 31.43 10.83 -22.05
CA GLU A 395 30.91 10.39 -23.36
C GLU A 395 32.02 10.18 -24.40
N ASP A 396 33.15 10.88 -24.28
CA ASP A 396 34.16 11.01 -25.32
C ASP A 396 35.23 9.89 -25.34
N SER A 397 34.97 8.73 -24.72
CA SER A 397 35.91 7.59 -24.65
C SER A 397 37.32 7.95 -24.15
N GLN A 398 37.45 9.04 -23.38
CA GLN A 398 38.72 9.47 -22.81
C GLN A 398 39.23 8.45 -21.79
N PRO A 399 40.56 8.31 -21.61
CA PRO A 399 41.11 7.51 -20.53
C PRO A 399 40.55 7.96 -19.17
N LEU A 400 40.27 7.01 -18.29
CA LEU A 400 39.62 7.26 -17.00
C LEU A 400 40.63 7.18 -15.86
N GLU A 401 40.50 8.12 -14.93
CA GLU A 401 41.18 8.12 -13.64
C GLU A 401 40.14 7.95 -12.53
N ALA A 402 40.47 7.18 -11.49
CA ALA A 402 39.52 6.85 -10.45
C ALA A 402 39.46 7.90 -9.33
N ASN A 403 38.25 8.17 -8.86
CA ASN A 403 38.04 8.72 -7.53
C ASN A 403 38.16 7.59 -6.50
N VAL A 404 39.12 7.70 -5.59
CA VAL A 404 39.31 6.72 -4.50
C VAL A 404 38.16 6.85 -3.51
N LEU A 405 37.27 5.85 -3.46
CA LEU A 405 36.19 5.79 -2.48
C LEU A 405 36.65 5.13 -1.18
N LEU A 406 37.44 4.06 -1.29
CA LEU A 406 38.05 3.37 -0.17
C LEU A 406 39.51 3.01 -0.53
N PRO A 407 40.49 3.36 0.31
CA PRO A 407 41.89 3.03 0.04
C PRO A 407 42.13 1.52 0.09
N ILE A 408 43.17 1.03 -0.61
CA ILE A 408 43.52 -0.39 -0.71
C ILE A 408 44.12 -0.90 0.61
N THR A 409 43.29 -1.03 1.64
CA THR A 409 43.67 -1.41 3.00
C THR A 409 42.71 -2.39 3.67
N PHE A 410 41.63 -2.76 2.98
CA PHE A 410 40.61 -3.66 3.50
C PHE A 410 40.98 -5.12 3.23
N ASP A 411 40.54 -6.02 4.09
CA ASP A 411 40.76 -7.46 3.93
C ASP A 411 39.86 -8.06 2.86
N LYS A 412 38.68 -7.45 2.65
CA LYS A 412 37.70 -7.83 1.63
C LYS A 412 36.70 -6.69 1.41
N ILE A 413 36.20 -6.57 0.19
CA ILE A 413 35.05 -5.72 -0.17
C ILE A 413 34.14 -6.58 -1.06
N GLU A 414 32.86 -6.70 -0.72
CA GLU A 414 31.92 -7.48 -1.52
C GLU A 414 30.50 -6.92 -1.50
N LYS A 415 29.76 -7.17 -2.57
CA LYS A 415 28.31 -6.99 -2.59
C LYS A 415 27.64 -8.33 -2.29
N ARG A 416 26.66 -8.35 -1.40
CA ARG A 416 25.89 -9.57 -1.06
C ARG A 416 24.52 -9.58 -1.76
N GLU A 417 23.76 -10.66 -1.56
CA GLU A 417 22.42 -10.85 -2.15
C GLU A 417 21.42 -9.75 -1.75
N ASP A 418 21.57 -9.19 -0.55
CA ASP A 418 20.82 -8.04 -0.03
C ASP A 418 21.14 -6.70 -0.74
N GLN A 419 22.00 -6.75 -1.76
CA GLN A 419 22.49 -5.64 -2.57
C GLN A 419 23.38 -4.62 -1.82
N LEU A 420 23.71 -4.86 -0.55
CA LEU A 420 24.57 -3.99 0.24
C LEU A 420 26.06 -4.29 0.02
N VAL A 421 26.90 -3.27 0.20
CA VAL A 421 28.36 -3.37 0.10
C VAL A 421 28.96 -3.55 1.48
N TYR A 422 29.60 -4.69 1.69
CA TYR A 422 30.26 -5.06 2.94
C TYR A 422 31.76 -4.82 2.84
N ILE A 423 32.31 -4.17 3.87
CA ILE A 423 33.73 -3.88 4.00
C ILE A 423 34.29 -4.62 5.21
N TYR A 424 35.46 -5.27 5.05
CA TYR A 424 36.09 -6.06 6.10
C TYR A 424 37.48 -5.56 6.41
N LYS A 425 37.81 -5.44 7.69
CA LYS A 425 39.15 -5.04 8.15
C LYS A 425 39.38 -5.51 9.57
N ASN A 426 40.51 -6.16 9.83
CA ASN A 426 40.94 -6.64 11.14
C ASN A 426 39.87 -7.50 11.84
N GLY A 427 39.25 -8.42 11.09
CA GLY A 427 38.20 -9.31 11.61
C GLY A 427 36.85 -8.64 11.90
N LYS A 428 36.70 -7.36 11.57
CA LYS A 428 35.42 -6.63 11.68
C LYS A 428 34.78 -6.42 10.32
N VAL A 429 33.47 -6.19 10.34
CA VAL A 429 32.61 -5.94 9.17
C VAL A 429 31.83 -4.62 9.32
N GLY A 430 31.65 -3.91 8.22
CA GLY A 430 30.82 -2.70 8.12
C GLY A 430 30.05 -2.63 6.80
N ILE A 431 29.11 -1.69 6.70
CA ILE A 431 28.31 -1.45 5.49
C ILE A 431 28.66 -0.08 4.91
N TYR A 432 29.20 -0.07 3.69
CA TYR A 432 29.49 1.14 2.92
C TYR A 432 28.24 1.60 2.14
N PRO A 433 27.98 2.90 1.93
CA PRO A 433 28.79 4.08 2.31
C PRO A 433 28.56 4.64 3.71
N GLU A 434 27.56 4.15 4.45
CA GLU A 434 27.21 4.73 5.76
C GLU A 434 28.29 4.51 6.82
N GLN A 435 29.17 3.52 6.60
CA GLN A 435 30.32 3.24 7.43
C GLN A 435 31.58 3.14 6.56
N GLU A 436 32.55 4.03 6.80
CA GLU A 436 33.88 3.96 6.18
C GLU A 436 34.83 3.02 6.93
N LYS A 437 34.48 2.64 8.17
CA LYS A 437 35.27 1.75 9.03
C LYS A 437 34.41 0.58 9.51
N PRO A 438 34.90 -0.68 9.43
CA PRO A 438 34.18 -1.83 9.94
C PRO A 438 34.04 -1.76 11.47
N LEU A 439 32.81 -1.93 11.97
CA LEU A 439 32.50 -1.75 13.39
C LEU A 439 32.11 -3.06 14.10
N TYR A 440 31.48 -3.97 13.37
CA TYR A 440 30.84 -5.15 13.94
C TYR A 440 31.76 -6.36 13.89
N ASP A 441 31.66 -7.22 14.88
CA ASP A 441 32.33 -8.51 14.89
C ASP A 441 31.56 -9.49 13.97
N THR A 442 30.22 -9.41 13.94
CA THR A 442 29.37 -10.13 13.00
C THR A 442 28.18 -9.28 12.56
N ILE A 443 27.70 -9.52 11.33
CA ILE A 443 26.47 -8.96 10.79
C ILE A 443 25.74 -10.00 9.94
N GLN A 444 24.45 -10.21 10.23
CA GLN A 444 23.61 -11.20 9.57
C GLN A 444 22.24 -10.59 9.23
N PRO A 445 21.80 -10.63 7.96
CA PRO A 445 20.44 -10.21 7.59
C PRO A 445 19.41 -11.13 8.26
N LEU A 446 18.35 -10.54 8.84
CA LEU A 446 17.19 -11.30 9.33
C LEU A 446 15.93 -10.97 8.53
N THR A 447 15.81 -9.71 8.16
CA THR A 447 14.71 -9.12 7.38
C THR A 447 15.32 -8.04 6.50
N ASN A 448 14.54 -7.41 5.62
CA ASN A 448 15.07 -6.40 4.70
C ASN A 448 15.72 -5.21 5.41
N SER A 449 15.19 -4.83 6.57
CA SER A 449 15.59 -3.64 7.32
C SER A 449 16.38 -4.00 8.56
N PHE A 450 16.16 -5.17 9.18
CA PHE A 450 16.80 -5.51 10.46
C PHE A 450 17.82 -6.65 10.33
N TYR A 451 19.02 -6.37 10.85
CA TYR A 451 20.18 -7.23 10.80
C TYR A 451 20.60 -7.56 12.23
N ARG A 452 20.96 -8.81 12.51
CA ARG A 452 21.60 -9.19 13.77
C ARG A 452 23.06 -8.74 13.73
N ILE A 453 23.52 -8.10 14.79
CA ILE A 453 24.90 -7.65 14.92
C ILE A 453 25.52 -8.12 16.23
N THR A 454 26.83 -8.32 16.21
CA THR A 454 27.66 -8.38 17.42
C THR A 454 28.65 -7.22 17.37
N LYS A 455 28.73 -6.43 18.44
CA LYS A 455 29.66 -5.30 18.54
C LYS A 455 30.32 -5.33 19.91
N ASN A 456 31.64 -5.51 19.94
CA ASN A 456 32.44 -5.58 21.16
C ASN A 456 31.87 -6.66 22.12
N GLY A 457 31.53 -7.83 21.57
CA GLY A 457 30.95 -8.95 22.31
C GLY A 457 29.49 -8.80 22.74
N LYS A 458 28.83 -7.66 22.47
CA LYS A 458 27.40 -7.45 22.76
C LYS A 458 26.56 -7.76 21.52
N GLN A 459 25.56 -8.62 21.70
CA GLN A 459 24.59 -8.93 20.65
C GLN A 459 23.47 -7.88 20.60
N GLY A 460 23.04 -7.54 19.39
CA GLY A 460 21.97 -6.59 19.15
C GLY A 460 21.45 -6.67 17.73
N TYR A 461 20.73 -5.63 17.33
CA TYR A 461 20.17 -5.50 16.00
C TYR A 461 20.50 -4.12 15.41
N LEU A 462 20.75 -4.09 14.11
CA LEU A 462 20.94 -2.88 13.32
C LEU A 462 19.71 -2.71 12.44
N ASP A 463 19.11 -1.53 12.47
CA ASP A 463 18.16 -1.10 11.46
C ASP A 463 18.91 -0.41 10.31
N ILE A 464 19.01 -1.04 9.14
CA ILE A 464 19.79 -0.52 8.01
C ILE A 464 19.17 0.71 7.35
N ARG A 465 17.88 1.03 7.63
CA ARG A 465 17.24 2.22 7.06
C ARG A 465 17.62 3.48 7.82
N THR A 466 17.96 3.33 9.10
CA THR A 466 18.26 4.45 10.01
C THR A 466 19.67 4.37 10.60
N PHE A 467 20.35 3.25 10.40
CA PHE A 467 21.62 2.86 11.04
C PHE A 467 21.56 2.89 12.58
N LYS A 468 20.35 2.81 13.15
CA LYS A 468 20.17 2.77 14.60
C LYS A 468 20.47 1.38 15.15
N GLU A 469 21.29 1.33 16.18
CA GLU A 469 21.65 0.11 16.91
C GLU A 469 20.68 -0.14 18.08
N TYR A 470 20.29 -1.40 18.28
CA TYR A 470 19.43 -1.87 19.36
C TYR A 470 20.13 -2.99 20.12
N PHE A 471 20.73 -2.67 21.25
CA PHE A 471 21.31 -3.66 22.18
C PHE A 471 20.31 -3.99 23.27
N PHE A 472 20.17 -5.28 23.58
CA PHE A 472 19.28 -5.75 24.63
C PHE A 472 20.11 -6.39 25.74
N ASN A 473 19.93 -5.91 26.97
CA ASN A 473 20.47 -6.58 28.14
C ASN A 473 19.63 -7.83 28.39
N TYR A 474 20.05 -8.97 27.86
CA TYR A 474 19.57 -10.25 28.35
C TYR A 474 20.14 -10.41 29.75
N LYS A 475 19.36 -10.07 30.79
CA LYS A 475 19.68 -10.53 32.14
C LYS A 475 19.77 -12.05 32.05
N LYS A 476 20.93 -12.59 32.38
CA LYS A 476 21.15 -14.04 32.51
C LYS A 476 20.18 -14.62 33.52
#